data_AF-A0A352EVT6-F1
#
_entry.id   AF-A0A352EVT6-F1
#
_cell.length_a   1.000
_cell.length_b   1.000
_cell.length_c   1.000
_cell.angle_alpha   90.00
_cell.angle_beta   90.00
_cell.angle_gamma   90.00
#
_symmetry.space_group_name_H-M   'P 1'
#
loop_
_entity.id
_entity.type
_entity.pdbx_description
1 polymer ?
#
loop_
_entity_poly.entity_id
_entity_poly.type
_entity_poly.pdbx_seq_one_letter_code
_entity_poly.pdbx_strand_id
1 'polypeptide(L)'
;MNVIAAPGQLNRWASPVDTMSQMNEEREKQELEKLRLEVLKLDQEIKVLGRRPIFHPSAYIPLIAAMITVVGGAIKLNTTTTERNEAKADAQVAEKSLTSAIAKASPGQLKIVNVRFRGTLTREQIAGLQQKFNQSGIITPRAERTPQIETSAISYYDDADKALADSVAAQVMDYFANLGCPFVIAAQKSATSINPGTVNLAIYQSCN
;
A
#
# COMPACT_ATOMS: atom_id res chain seq x y z
N MET A 1 32.33 -64.51 38.32
CA MET A 1 32.87 -63.13 38.35
C MET A 1 32.12 -62.34 37.29
N ASN A 2 31.16 -61.52 37.70
CA ASN A 2 30.37 -60.67 36.79
C ASN A 2 31.03 -59.29 36.73
N VAL A 3 31.43 -58.88 35.53
CA VAL A 3 31.98 -57.54 35.27
C VAL A 3 30.84 -56.68 34.72
N ILE A 4 30.49 -55.65 35.49
CA ILE A 4 29.47 -54.64 35.16
C ILE A 4 30.13 -53.65 34.18
N ALA A 5 29.63 -53.58 32.95
CA ALA A 5 30.07 -52.60 31.95
C ALA A 5 29.32 -51.27 32.15
N ALA A 6 30.07 -50.19 32.31
CA ALA A 6 29.55 -48.83 32.45
C ALA A 6 29.03 -48.28 31.11
N PRO A 7 27.96 -47.46 31.11
CA PRO A 7 27.47 -46.81 29.89
C PRO A 7 28.42 -45.69 29.46
N GLY A 8 28.96 -45.82 28.25
CA GLY A 8 29.79 -44.81 27.60
C GLY A 8 29.00 -43.53 27.32
N GLN A 9 29.55 -42.40 27.75
CA GLN A 9 29.10 -41.09 27.32
C GLN A 9 29.50 -40.86 25.86
N LEU A 10 28.51 -40.87 24.98
CA LEU A 10 28.64 -40.40 23.60
C LEU A 10 28.66 -38.87 23.62
N ASN A 11 29.84 -38.29 23.43
CA ASN A 11 30.02 -36.87 23.14
C ASN A 11 29.28 -36.54 21.84
N ARG A 12 28.12 -35.88 21.96
CA ARG A 12 27.43 -35.21 20.85
C ARG A 12 28.27 -33.99 20.44
N TRP A 13 29.04 -34.16 19.37
CA TRP A 13 29.58 -33.03 18.62
C TRP A 13 28.40 -32.37 17.90
N ALA A 14 28.03 -31.17 18.33
CA ALA A 14 27.07 -30.34 17.60
C ALA A 14 27.64 -30.04 16.22
N SER A 15 26.90 -30.37 15.16
CA SER A 15 27.35 -30.17 13.78
C SER A 15 27.54 -28.68 13.48
N PRO A 16 28.61 -28.28 12.75
CA PRO A 16 28.90 -26.87 12.40
C PRO A 16 27.81 -26.16 11.56
N VAL A 17 26.80 -26.90 11.09
CA VAL A 17 25.67 -26.36 10.33
C VAL A 17 24.64 -25.70 11.25
N ASP A 18 24.47 -26.22 12.47
CA ASP A 18 23.52 -25.68 13.44
C ASP A 18 24.01 -24.34 14.01
N THR A 19 25.33 -24.12 14.09
CA THR A 19 25.91 -22.88 14.61
C THR A 19 25.78 -21.71 13.65
N MET A 20 25.89 -21.92 12.32
CA MET A 20 25.67 -20.83 11.36
C MET A 20 24.20 -20.42 11.25
N SER A 21 23.27 -21.39 11.34
CA SER A 21 21.83 -21.08 11.36
C SER A 21 21.45 -20.26 12.59
N GLN A 22 21.99 -20.61 13.76
CA GLN A 22 21.76 -19.88 15.00
C GLN A 22 22.37 -18.47 14.97
N MET A 23 23.59 -18.31 14.43
CA MET A 23 24.19 -16.98 14.28
C MET A 23 23.41 -16.07 13.32
N ASN A 24 22.82 -16.62 12.25
CA ASN A 24 21.98 -15.84 11.34
C ASN A 24 20.68 -15.42 12.02
N GLU A 25 20.03 -16.31 12.76
CA GLU A 25 18.81 -16.00 13.51
C GLU A 25 19.06 -14.96 14.62
N GLU A 26 20.20 -15.04 15.32
CA GLU A 26 20.60 -14.04 16.31
C GLU A 26 20.90 -12.68 15.68
N ARG A 27 21.55 -12.66 14.51
CA ARG A 27 21.81 -11.42 13.77
C ARG A 27 20.52 -10.77 13.27
N GLU A 28 19.57 -11.57 12.80
CA GLU A 28 18.24 -11.10 12.41
C GLU A 28 17.47 -10.51 13.60
N LYS A 29 17.55 -11.14 14.77
CA LYS A 29 16.95 -10.60 16.01
C LYS A 29 17.58 -9.27 16.41
N GLN A 30 18.90 -9.14 16.29
CA GLN A 30 19.60 -7.87 16.56
C GLN A 30 19.21 -6.76 15.58
N GLU A 31 19.04 -7.08 14.29
CA GLU A 31 18.61 -6.10 13.28
C GLU A 31 17.16 -5.66 13.49
N LEU A 32 16.26 -6.57 13.87
CA LEU A 32 14.88 -6.28 14.25
C LEU A 32 14.79 -5.41 15.50
N GLU A 33 15.60 -5.70 16.51
CA GLU A 33 15.66 -4.90 17.73
C GLU A 33 16.17 -3.48 17.45
N LYS A 34 17.19 -3.35 16.59
CA LYS A 34 17.70 -2.06 16.13
C LYS A 34 16.62 -1.25 15.39
N LEU A 35 15.91 -1.87 14.46
CA LEU A 35 14.80 -1.23 13.73
C LEU A 35 13.68 -0.78 14.68
N ARG A 36 13.33 -1.60 15.68
CA ARG A 36 12.35 -1.21 16.71
C ARG A 36 12.81 0.00 17.51
N LEU A 37 14.09 0.07 17.87
CA LEU A 37 14.65 1.24 18.57
C LEU A 37 14.64 2.50 17.69
N GLU A 38 14.92 2.38 16.39
CA GLU A 38 14.83 3.50 15.46
C GLU A 38 13.38 4.00 15.30
N VAL A 39 12.40 3.10 15.24
CA VAL A 39 10.97 3.47 15.21
C VAL A 39 10.54 4.15 16.51
N LEU A 40 10.97 3.66 17.67
CA LEU A 40 10.68 4.28 18.96
C LEU A 40 11.33 5.66 19.08
N LYS A 41 12.54 5.82 18.56
CA LYS A 41 13.21 7.12 18.51
C LYS A 41 12.46 8.10 17.63
N LEU A 42 11.99 7.67 16.46
CA LEU A 42 11.15 8.50 15.59
C LEU A 42 9.83 8.89 16.27
N ASP A 43 9.18 7.97 16.99
CA ASP A 43 7.95 8.27 17.75
C ASP A 43 8.20 9.27 18.89
N GLN A 44 9.35 9.18 19.55
CA GLN A 44 9.77 10.17 20.55
C GLN A 44 10.10 11.53 19.92
N GLU A 45 10.79 11.57 18.79
CA GLU A 45 11.04 12.80 18.04
C GLU A 45 9.72 13.45 17.60
N ILE A 46 8.72 12.66 17.16
CA ILE A 46 7.36 13.13 16.83
C ILE A 46 6.63 13.67 18.07
N LYS A 47 6.78 13.04 19.25
CA LYS A 47 6.19 13.53 20.50
C LYS A 47 6.86 14.79 21.03
N VAL A 48 8.18 14.93 20.86
CA VAL A 48 8.94 16.13 21.23
C VAL A 48 8.62 17.30 20.31
N LEU A 49 8.24 17.03 19.06
CA LEU A 49 7.60 17.98 18.15
C LEU A 49 6.17 18.38 18.60
N GLY A 50 5.85 18.30 19.89
CA GLY A 50 4.57 18.55 20.58
C GLY A 50 3.93 19.94 20.42
N ARG A 51 4.19 20.65 19.33
CA ARG A 51 3.33 21.71 18.81
C ARG A 51 2.72 21.18 17.52
N ARG A 52 1.38 21.12 17.48
CA ARG A 52 0.60 20.79 16.28
C ARG A 52 1.32 21.37 15.06
N PRO A 53 1.77 20.56 14.08
CA PRO A 53 2.48 21.09 12.94
C PRO A 53 1.55 22.10 12.28
N ILE A 54 1.88 23.38 12.41
CA ILE A 54 1.23 24.42 11.65
C ILE A 54 1.48 24.03 10.20
N PHE A 55 0.39 23.85 9.47
CA PHE A 55 0.27 23.39 8.09
C PHE A 55 1.36 23.95 7.17
N HIS A 56 2.54 23.34 7.17
CA HIS A 56 3.59 23.60 6.19
C HIS A 56 3.91 22.28 5.49
N PRO A 57 3.62 22.16 4.18
CA PRO A 57 3.78 20.92 3.43
C PRO A 57 5.23 20.40 3.44
N SER A 58 6.21 21.27 3.70
CA SER A 58 7.64 20.92 3.78
C SER A 58 8.02 20.04 4.98
N ALA A 59 7.25 20.05 6.08
CA ALA A 59 7.56 19.26 7.28
C ALA A 59 7.02 17.82 7.20
N TYR A 60 5.97 17.59 6.42
CA TYR A 60 5.31 16.28 6.34
C TYR A 60 5.93 15.38 5.27
N ILE A 61 6.37 15.95 4.15
CA ILE A 61 7.04 15.21 3.05
C ILE A 61 8.21 14.34 3.53
N PRO A 62 9.17 14.82 4.36
CA PRO A 62 10.28 13.98 4.82
C PRO A 62 9.83 12.85 5.75
N LEU A 63 8.77 13.05 6.57
CA LEU A 63 8.21 12.02 7.44
C LEU A 63 7.50 10.92 6.65
N ILE A 64 6.71 11.28 5.63
CA ILE A 64 6.11 10.29 4.73
C ILE A 64 7.22 9.54 3.97
N ALA A 65 8.22 10.25 3.44
CA ALA A 65 9.30 9.64 2.68
C ALA A 65 10.08 8.63 3.53
N ALA A 66 10.36 8.94 4.79
CA ALA A 66 11.00 8.03 5.74
C ALA A 66 10.14 6.77 6.01
N MET A 67 8.81 6.91 6.13
CA MET A 67 7.94 5.75 6.27
C MET A 67 7.87 4.91 4.98
N ILE A 68 7.84 5.54 3.81
CA ILE A 68 7.86 4.83 2.52
C ILE A 68 9.18 4.08 2.32
N THR A 69 10.32 4.63 2.73
CA THR A 69 11.62 3.96 2.58
C THR A 69 11.78 2.79 3.55
N VAL A 70 11.29 2.90 4.79
CA VAL A 70 11.31 1.78 5.75
C VAL A 70 10.41 0.64 5.28
N VAL A 71 9.19 0.95 4.81
CA VAL A 71 8.27 -0.06 4.28
C VAL A 71 8.78 -0.65 2.96
N GLY A 72 9.35 0.16 2.08
CA GLY A 72 9.93 -0.28 0.81
C GLY A 72 11.20 -1.12 0.96
N GLY A 73 12.01 -0.87 2.00
CA GLY A 73 13.19 -1.66 2.34
C GLY A 73 12.85 -3.07 2.81
N ALA A 74 11.81 -3.22 3.64
CA ALA A 74 11.35 -4.52 4.13
C ALA A 74 10.82 -5.46 3.02
N ILE A 75 10.25 -4.90 1.95
CA ILE A 75 9.69 -5.69 0.83
C ILE A 75 10.79 -6.26 -0.09
N LYS A 76 12.00 -5.69 -0.07
CA LYS A 76 13.06 -6.05 -1.03
C LYS A 76 13.86 -7.31 -0.68
N LEU A 77 13.69 -7.88 0.52
CA LEU A 77 14.53 -8.99 0.99
C LEU A 77 13.86 -10.38 1.03
N ASN A 78 12.55 -10.52 0.87
CA ASN A 78 11.90 -11.85 0.98
C ASN A 78 11.31 -12.34 -0.35
N THR A 79 12.03 -13.27 -0.99
CA THR A 79 11.51 -14.09 -2.08
C THR A 79 11.50 -15.56 -1.69
N THR A 80 10.50 -15.99 -0.93
CA THR A 80 10.00 -17.37 -0.95
C THR A 80 8.47 -17.40 -0.97
N THR A 81 7.91 -18.38 -1.66
CA THR A 81 6.53 -18.41 -2.16
C THR A 81 5.43 -18.56 -1.11
N THR A 82 5.76 -18.93 0.13
CA THR A 82 4.78 -19.20 1.20
C THR A 82 4.38 -17.91 1.93
N GLU A 83 5.31 -16.96 2.10
CA GLU A 83 5.05 -15.65 2.72
C GLU A 83 4.26 -14.70 1.81
N ARG A 84 4.10 -15.00 0.51
CA ARG A 84 3.34 -14.14 -0.41
C ARG A 84 1.86 -14.03 -0.06
N ASN A 85 1.29 -15.01 0.63
CA ASN A 85 -0.12 -14.99 1.03
C ASN A 85 -0.30 -14.24 2.35
N GLU A 86 0.65 -14.37 3.29
CA GLU A 86 0.67 -13.63 4.55
C GLU A 86 1.05 -12.16 4.31
N ALA A 87 2.08 -11.88 3.51
CA ALA A 87 2.43 -10.52 3.10
C ALA A 87 1.30 -9.82 2.31
N LYS A 88 0.42 -10.57 1.62
CA LYS A 88 -0.81 -10.00 1.00
C LYS A 88 -1.89 -9.71 2.05
N ALA A 89 -2.04 -10.56 3.06
CA ALA A 89 -2.96 -10.34 4.16
C ALA A 89 -2.50 -9.15 5.01
N ASP A 90 -1.20 -9.07 5.33
CA ASP A 90 -0.59 -7.98 6.07
C ASP A 90 -0.55 -6.69 5.25
N ALA A 91 -0.32 -6.76 3.94
CA ALA A 91 -0.49 -5.59 3.06
C ALA A 91 -1.95 -5.12 3.01
N GLN A 92 -2.94 -6.03 3.01
CA GLN A 92 -4.35 -5.65 3.10
C GLN A 92 -4.72 -5.07 4.46
N VAL A 93 -4.15 -5.57 5.55
CA VAL A 93 -4.36 -5.04 6.90
C VAL A 93 -3.68 -3.68 7.04
N ALA A 94 -2.48 -3.51 6.47
CA ALA A 94 -1.78 -2.24 6.40
C ALA A 94 -2.51 -1.23 5.50
N GLU A 95 -3.09 -1.66 4.38
CA GLU A 95 -3.87 -0.80 3.49
C GLU A 95 -5.20 -0.39 4.13
N LYS A 96 -5.86 -1.32 4.85
CA LYS A 96 -7.04 -1.02 5.68
C LYS A 96 -6.72 -0.10 6.85
N SER A 97 -5.58 -0.28 7.51
CA SER A 97 -5.18 0.57 8.63
C SER A 97 -4.73 1.95 8.15
N LEU A 98 -4.10 2.05 6.99
CA LEU A 98 -3.73 3.31 6.35
C LEU A 98 -4.99 4.06 5.90
N THR A 99 -5.94 3.41 5.22
CA THR A 99 -7.23 4.02 4.87
C THR A 99 -8.01 4.46 6.10
N SER A 100 -7.99 3.67 7.18
CA SER A 100 -8.62 4.02 8.46
C SER A 100 -7.92 5.18 9.19
N ALA A 101 -6.59 5.27 9.10
CA ALA A 101 -5.80 6.34 9.70
C ALA A 101 -5.96 7.66 8.92
N ILE A 102 -6.03 7.57 7.59
CA ILE A 102 -6.30 8.68 6.67
C ILE A 102 -7.73 9.22 6.89
N ALA A 103 -8.72 8.35 7.11
CA ALA A 103 -10.09 8.76 7.47
C ALA A 103 -10.18 9.47 8.84
N LYS A 104 -9.23 9.23 9.75
CA LYS A 104 -9.13 9.92 11.06
C LYS A 104 -8.35 11.25 10.99
N ALA A 105 -7.59 11.49 9.92
CA ALA A 105 -6.82 12.71 9.72
C ALA A 105 -7.65 13.75 8.93
N SER A 106 -8.55 14.45 9.64
CA SER A 106 -9.41 15.55 9.14
C SER A 106 -10.41 15.19 8.03
N PRO A 107 -11.74 15.27 8.27
CA PRO A 107 -12.81 14.93 7.31
C PRO A 107 -12.96 15.88 6.10
N GLY A 108 -11.96 16.71 5.78
CA GLY A 108 -12.14 17.88 4.92
C GLY A 108 -11.47 17.87 3.54
N GLN A 109 -10.57 16.95 3.20
CA GLN A 109 -9.67 17.23 2.06
C GLN A 109 -9.02 16.07 1.32
N LEU A 110 -9.19 14.83 1.76
CA LEU A 110 -8.51 13.70 1.12
C LEU A 110 -9.36 13.18 -0.03
N LYS A 111 -8.96 13.53 -1.25
CA LYS A 111 -9.61 13.13 -2.49
C LYS A 111 -9.11 11.75 -2.88
N ILE A 112 -9.90 10.70 -2.62
CA ILE A 112 -9.51 9.31 -2.91
C ILE A 112 -10.27 8.82 -4.14
N VAL A 113 -9.54 8.21 -5.09
CA VAL A 113 -10.12 7.54 -6.26
C VAL A 113 -9.68 6.09 -6.32
N ASN A 114 -10.63 5.17 -6.15
CA ASN A 114 -10.41 3.74 -6.36
C ASN A 114 -10.50 3.41 -7.85
N VAL A 115 -9.40 2.95 -8.42
CA VAL A 115 -9.36 2.58 -9.84
C VAL A 115 -9.54 1.08 -9.99
N ARG A 116 -10.59 0.67 -10.69
CA ARG A 116 -10.80 -0.70 -11.11
C ARG A 116 -10.85 -0.76 -12.64
N PHE A 117 -10.25 -1.78 -13.23
CA PHE A 117 -10.19 -1.88 -14.68
C PHE A 117 -10.34 -3.31 -15.19
N ARG A 118 -10.86 -3.41 -16.41
CA ARG A 118 -10.95 -4.61 -17.23
C ARG A 118 -10.47 -4.27 -18.63
N GLY A 119 -10.00 -5.29 -19.36
CA GLY A 119 -9.60 -5.15 -20.76
C GLY A 119 -8.09 -5.30 -20.97
N THR A 120 -7.60 -4.72 -22.06
CA THR A 120 -6.22 -4.80 -22.55
C THR A 120 -5.33 -3.67 -22.04
N LEU A 121 -5.82 -2.81 -21.13
CA LEU A 121 -5.03 -1.72 -20.58
C LEU A 121 -3.71 -2.24 -20.00
N THR A 122 -2.61 -1.67 -20.48
CA THR A 122 -1.28 -2.05 -20.02
C THR A 122 -1.01 -1.48 -18.64
N ARG A 123 -0.03 -2.05 -17.94
CA ARG A 123 0.36 -1.57 -16.61
C ARG A 123 0.85 -0.13 -16.66
N GLU A 124 1.50 0.25 -17.75
CA GLU A 124 2.06 1.58 -17.99
C GLU A 124 0.94 2.61 -18.16
N GLN A 125 -0.14 2.27 -18.88
CA GLN A 125 -1.31 3.14 -19.02
C GLN A 125 -2.01 3.38 -17.68
N ILE A 126 -2.17 2.33 -16.88
CA ILE A 126 -2.76 2.46 -15.54
C ILE A 126 -1.85 3.27 -14.61
N ALA A 127 -0.54 3.02 -14.63
CA ALA A 127 0.42 3.78 -13.84
C ALA A 127 0.47 5.26 -14.25
N GLY A 128 0.40 5.56 -15.54
CA GLY A 128 0.35 6.93 -16.06
C GLY A 128 -0.93 7.65 -15.63
N LEU A 129 -2.07 6.97 -15.65
CA LEU A 129 -3.34 7.52 -15.14
C LEU A 129 -3.25 7.82 -13.63
N GLN A 130 -2.74 6.88 -12.83
CA GLN A 130 -2.55 7.08 -11.40
C GLN A 130 -1.57 8.24 -11.10
N GLN A 131 -0.49 8.36 -11.90
CA GLN A 131 0.45 9.47 -11.79
C GLN A 131 -0.23 10.82 -12.08
N LYS A 132 -1.08 10.90 -13.11
CA LYS A 132 -1.85 12.11 -13.43
C LYS A 132 -2.77 12.52 -12.27
N PHE A 133 -3.45 11.55 -11.66
CA PHE A 133 -4.26 11.80 -10.47
C PHE A 133 -3.43 12.31 -9.29
N ASN A 134 -2.30 11.67 -9.00
CA ASN A 134 -1.41 12.08 -7.91
C ASN A 134 -0.87 13.51 -8.12
N GLN A 135 -0.57 13.92 -9.36
CA GLN A 135 -0.17 15.29 -9.70
C GLN A 135 -1.29 16.32 -9.41
N SER A 136 -2.55 15.92 -9.55
CA SER A 136 -3.71 16.75 -9.21
C SER A 136 -4.08 16.74 -7.72
N GLY A 137 -3.26 16.10 -6.88
CA GLY A 137 -3.52 15.94 -5.44
C GLY A 137 -4.61 14.93 -5.12
N ILE A 138 -4.94 14.03 -6.07
CA ILE A 138 -5.89 12.94 -5.88
C ILE A 138 -5.10 11.69 -5.52
N ILE A 139 -5.44 11.08 -4.38
CA ILE A 139 -4.83 9.83 -3.91
C ILE A 139 -5.46 8.67 -4.65
N THR A 140 -4.63 7.85 -5.29
CA THR A 140 -5.08 6.65 -5.99
C THR A 140 -4.45 5.42 -5.37
N PRO A 141 -5.22 4.62 -4.60
CA PRO A 141 -4.79 3.29 -4.18
C PRO A 141 -4.43 2.43 -5.40
N ARG A 142 -3.81 1.28 -5.13
CA ARG A 142 -3.39 0.36 -6.19
C ARG A 142 -4.59 -0.03 -7.06
N ALA A 143 -4.46 0.19 -8.36
CA ALA A 143 -5.52 -0.17 -9.29
C ALA A 143 -5.76 -1.69 -9.30
N GLU A 144 -7.04 -2.07 -9.30
CA GLU A 144 -7.50 -3.45 -9.23
C GLU A 144 -7.99 -3.91 -10.60
N ARG A 145 -7.44 -5.03 -11.10
CA ARG A 145 -7.96 -5.68 -12.30
C ARG A 145 -9.09 -6.63 -11.93
N THR A 146 -10.27 -6.44 -12.49
CA THR A 146 -11.49 -7.17 -12.10
C THR A 146 -12.33 -7.55 -13.32
N PRO A 147 -12.82 -8.81 -13.43
CA PRO A 147 -13.72 -9.21 -14.52
C PRO A 147 -15.14 -8.65 -14.38
N GLN A 148 -15.53 -8.15 -13.20
CA GLN A 148 -16.89 -7.70 -12.88
C GLN A 148 -17.28 -6.36 -13.53
N ILE A 149 -16.35 -5.65 -14.17
CA ILE A 149 -16.68 -4.41 -14.88
C ILE A 149 -17.22 -4.76 -16.26
N GLU A 150 -18.43 -4.32 -16.55
CA GLU A 150 -19.07 -4.46 -17.87
C GLU A 150 -19.08 -3.15 -18.64
N THR A 151 -19.04 -2.01 -17.94
CA THR A 151 -19.10 -0.67 -18.53
C THR A 151 -18.14 0.28 -17.82
N SER A 152 -17.64 1.26 -18.56
CA SER A 152 -16.86 2.36 -17.99
C SER A 152 -17.78 3.32 -17.24
N ALA A 153 -17.58 3.49 -15.94
CA ALA A 153 -18.41 4.34 -15.10
C ALA A 153 -17.59 5.01 -13.98
N ILE A 154 -17.96 6.24 -13.64
CA ILE A 154 -17.47 6.90 -12.43
C ILE A 154 -18.63 6.99 -11.47
N SER A 155 -18.43 6.52 -10.26
CA SER A 155 -19.45 6.51 -9.22
C SER A 155 -18.98 7.30 -8.00
N TYR A 156 -19.84 8.19 -7.51
CA TYR A 156 -19.63 8.93 -6.27
C TYR A 156 -20.80 8.69 -5.31
N TYR A 157 -20.60 8.91 -4.01
CA TYR A 157 -21.60 8.58 -2.99
C TYR A 157 -22.32 9.81 -2.46
N ASP A 158 -21.58 10.89 -2.18
CA ASP A 158 -22.13 12.13 -1.64
C ASP A 158 -22.18 13.24 -2.71
N ASP A 159 -23.16 14.14 -2.63
CA ASP A 159 -23.24 15.26 -3.56
C ASP A 159 -22.04 16.22 -3.42
N ALA A 160 -21.40 16.28 -2.26
CA ALA A 160 -20.14 16.96 -2.04
C ALA A 160 -18.99 16.41 -2.92
N ASP A 161 -19.05 15.12 -3.27
CA ASP A 161 -18.03 14.44 -4.09
C ASP A 161 -18.28 14.60 -5.60
N LYS A 162 -19.44 15.13 -6.01
CA LYS A 162 -19.81 15.26 -7.42
C LYS A 162 -18.77 16.05 -8.23
N ALA A 163 -18.34 17.20 -7.71
CA ALA A 163 -17.35 18.04 -8.39
C ALA A 163 -16.00 17.33 -8.56
N LEU A 164 -15.62 16.49 -7.59
CA LEU A 164 -14.43 15.65 -7.71
C LEU A 164 -14.63 14.59 -8.79
N ALA A 165 -15.78 13.91 -8.81
CA ALA A 165 -16.10 12.89 -9.79
C ALA A 165 -16.13 13.45 -11.23
N ASP A 166 -16.70 14.64 -11.43
CA ASP A 166 -16.69 15.34 -12.72
C ASP A 166 -15.26 15.71 -13.15
N SER A 167 -14.43 16.19 -12.22
CA SER A 167 -13.01 16.46 -12.48
C SER A 167 -12.25 15.19 -12.87
N VAL A 168 -12.50 14.08 -12.16
CA VAL A 168 -11.91 12.77 -12.47
C VAL A 168 -12.33 12.31 -13.86
N ALA A 169 -13.61 12.45 -14.22
CA ALA A 169 -14.13 12.11 -15.54
C ALA A 169 -13.40 12.89 -16.65
N ALA A 170 -13.26 14.20 -16.49
CA ALA A 170 -12.54 15.04 -17.45
C ALA A 170 -11.07 14.61 -17.59
N GLN A 171 -10.38 14.34 -16.48
CA GLN A 171 -8.97 13.91 -16.50
C GLN A 171 -8.76 12.55 -17.19
N VAL A 172 -9.69 11.60 -16.97
CA VAL A 172 -9.69 10.28 -17.61
C VAL A 172 -9.91 10.42 -19.11
N MET A 173 -10.97 11.14 -19.53
CA MET A 173 -11.27 11.36 -20.94
C MET A 173 -10.10 12.01 -21.67
N ASP A 174 -9.52 13.06 -21.09
CA ASP A 174 -8.33 13.73 -21.64
C ASP A 174 -7.12 12.79 -21.70
N TYR A 175 -6.87 12.00 -20.65
CA TYR A 175 -5.75 11.06 -20.62
C TYR A 175 -5.85 10.04 -21.77
N PHE A 176 -7.02 9.41 -21.93
CA PHE A 176 -7.21 8.40 -22.96
C PHE A 176 -7.34 8.99 -24.36
N ALA A 177 -7.87 10.20 -24.51
CA ALA A 177 -7.83 10.92 -25.79
C ALA A 177 -6.39 11.18 -26.25
N ASN A 178 -5.50 11.59 -25.35
CA ASN A 178 -4.07 11.79 -25.65
C ASN A 178 -3.32 10.48 -25.98
N LEU A 179 -3.84 9.34 -25.53
CA LEU A 179 -3.34 8.02 -25.92
C LEU A 179 -3.93 7.52 -27.26
N GLY A 180 -4.77 8.30 -27.93
CA GLY A 180 -5.44 7.89 -29.17
C GLY A 180 -6.67 7.00 -28.95
N CYS A 181 -7.18 6.91 -27.71
CA CYS A 181 -8.34 6.09 -27.32
C CYS A 181 -9.46 6.92 -26.69
N PRO A 182 -10.07 7.89 -27.40
CA PRO A 182 -11.12 8.69 -26.80
C PRO A 182 -12.33 7.80 -26.44
N PHE A 183 -12.81 7.93 -25.20
CA PHE A 183 -14.10 7.40 -24.79
C PHE A 183 -14.79 8.37 -23.84
N VAL A 184 -16.11 8.23 -23.74
CA VAL A 184 -16.95 9.10 -22.92
C VAL A 184 -17.35 8.37 -21.65
N ILE A 185 -17.18 9.05 -20.51
CA ILE A 185 -17.59 8.56 -19.20
C ILE A 185 -18.20 9.72 -18.42
N ALA A 186 -19.30 9.45 -17.72
CA ALA A 186 -19.99 10.44 -16.91
C ALA A 186 -19.97 9.99 -15.45
N ALA A 187 -19.89 10.97 -14.55
CA ALA A 187 -20.07 10.73 -13.12
C ALA A 187 -21.54 10.41 -12.83
N GLN A 188 -21.77 9.38 -12.02
CA GLN A 188 -23.09 8.94 -11.60
C GLN A 188 -23.11 8.77 -10.08
N LYS A 189 -24.22 9.15 -9.46
CA LYS A 189 -24.41 8.91 -8.03
C LYS A 189 -24.67 7.41 -7.80
N SER A 190 -23.89 6.78 -6.93
CA SER A 190 -24.09 5.40 -6.51
C SER A 190 -25.30 5.31 -5.59
N ALA A 191 -26.18 4.34 -5.83
CA ALA A 191 -27.35 4.09 -4.98
C ALA A 191 -26.99 3.54 -3.60
N THR A 192 -25.82 2.91 -3.46
CA THR A 192 -25.32 2.33 -2.21
C THR A 192 -24.31 3.28 -1.58
N SER A 193 -24.66 3.98 -0.50
CA SER A 193 -23.69 4.84 0.22
C SER A 193 -22.86 3.99 1.17
N ILE A 194 -21.60 3.72 0.79
CA ILE A 194 -20.71 2.88 1.60
C ILE A 194 -19.47 3.66 2.08
N ASN A 195 -19.02 4.70 1.36
CA ASN A 195 -17.79 5.43 1.70
C ASN A 195 -17.83 6.90 1.24
N PRO A 196 -18.20 7.87 2.10
CA PRO A 196 -18.11 9.29 1.76
C PRO A 196 -16.64 9.71 1.51
N GLY A 197 -16.41 10.68 0.62
CA GLY A 197 -15.06 11.17 0.28
C GLY A 197 -14.28 10.27 -0.68
N THR A 198 -14.94 9.28 -1.28
CA THR A 198 -14.33 8.32 -2.21
C THR A 198 -15.08 8.29 -3.53
N VAL A 199 -14.34 8.39 -4.63
CA VAL A 199 -14.87 8.20 -5.98
C VAL A 199 -14.38 6.84 -6.51
N ASN A 200 -15.25 6.06 -7.10
CA ASN A 200 -14.87 4.82 -7.78
C ASN A 200 -14.83 5.05 -9.28
N LEU A 201 -13.71 4.67 -9.90
CA LEU A 201 -13.51 4.68 -11.34
C LEU A 201 -13.47 3.23 -11.83
N ALA A 202 -14.45 2.84 -12.62
CA ALA A 202 -14.46 1.57 -13.34
C ALA A 202 -14.14 1.84 -14.82
N ILE A 203 -13.12 1.19 -15.35
CA ILE A 203 -12.71 1.33 -16.76
C ILE A 203 -12.89 -0.01 -17.47
N TYR A 204 -13.78 -0.03 -18.46
CA TYR A 204 -13.95 -1.10 -19.43
C TYR A 204 -13.56 -0.57 -20.80
N GLN A 205 -12.28 -0.71 -21.16
CA GLN A 205 -11.79 -0.21 -22.45
C GLN A 205 -10.65 -1.10 -22.96
N SER A 206 -10.58 -1.25 -24.29
CA SER A 206 -9.39 -1.73 -24.99
C SER A 206 -8.75 -0.57 -25.76
N CYS A 207 -7.49 -0.28 -25.44
CA CYS A 207 -6.61 0.53 -26.28
C CYS A 207 -5.71 -0.41 -27.06
N ASN A 208 -5.65 -0.23 -28.38
CA ASN A 208 -4.72 -0.95 -29.26
C ASN A 208 -3.57 -0.03 -29.66
#